data_AF-A0AA91GX24-F1
#
_entry.id   AF-A0AA91GX24-F1
#
_cell.length_a   1.000
_cell.length_b   1.000
_cell.length_c   1.000
_cell.angle_alpha   90.00
_cell.angle_beta   90.00
_cell.angle_gamma   90.00
#
_symmetry.space_group_name_H-M   'P 1'
#
loop_
_entity.id
_entity.type
_entity.pdbx_description
1 polymer ?
#
loop_
_entity_poly.entity_id
_entity_poly.type
_entity_poly.pdbx_seq_one_letter_code
_entity_poly.pdbx_strand_id
1 'polypeptide(L)'
;MSSGPDNSSNTNLLGSFASLLGVLAIFLYFVGWIYRWAYFGFFEIEITALNFPFESFLLVPIQVILGDFWIFVRSLLVLIITILLIKFSLWVIRSPKTGSPPSTLKSPISSFTQKVHSFRLFQPLRSFAQLLPLPLRHEIIVVAWILAALFWLGRWQGTADAFRDAVNTTSTRPIVTLVSPKDKSALGLNLQDLTNADLNNSRIIGDVEQFRRIYERGTNDTTTNPKQPIVWRLLIENNNWVYVFPAMPPDAKRDQRPPVLAINTGDGQVQVLILSRPKMLP
;
A
#
# COMPACT_ATOMS: atom_id res chain seq x y z
N MET A 1 57.07 -34.92 -12.91
CA MET A 1 56.28 -33.69 -13.15
C MET A 1 54.83 -34.08 -13.39
N SER A 2 53.92 -33.68 -12.50
CA SER A 2 52.47 -33.76 -12.71
C SER A 2 51.85 -32.64 -11.87
N SER A 3 51.75 -31.46 -12.45
CA SER A 3 50.98 -30.35 -11.92
C SER A 3 49.49 -30.63 -12.15
N GLY A 4 48.78 -30.98 -11.09
CA GLY A 4 47.31 -31.03 -11.07
C GLY A 4 46.73 -29.61 -11.15
N PRO A 5 45.48 -29.45 -11.63
CA PRO A 5 44.88 -28.14 -11.77
C PRO A 5 44.45 -27.61 -10.41
N ASP A 6 45.07 -26.51 -9.98
CA ASP A 6 44.63 -25.69 -8.87
C ASP A 6 43.27 -25.07 -9.22
N ASN A 7 42.20 -25.74 -8.81
CA ASN A 7 40.85 -25.19 -8.86
C ASN A 7 40.60 -24.39 -7.57
N SER A 8 41.34 -23.28 -7.42
CA SER A 8 41.05 -22.30 -6.38
C SER A 8 39.77 -21.55 -6.76
N SER A 9 38.63 -22.01 -6.24
CA SER A 9 37.40 -21.24 -6.23
C SER A 9 37.59 -19.99 -5.39
N ASN A 10 38.13 -18.92 -5.99
CA ASN A 10 38.04 -17.57 -5.45
C ASN A 10 36.56 -17.14 -5.52
N THR A 11 35.77 -17.63 -4.57
CA THR A 11 34.43 -17.13 -4.32
C THR A 11 34.60 -15.66 -3.89
N ASN A 12 34.24 -14.74 -4.78
CA ASN A 12 34.18 -13.31 -4.49
C ASN A 12 33.04 -13.03 -3.48
N LEU A 13 33.25 -13.41 -2.21
CA LEU A 13 32.26 -13.32 -1.13
C LEU A 13 31.75 -11.90 -0.95
N LEU A 14 32.64 -10.90 -1.10
CA LEU A 14 32.27 -9.49 -1.01
C LEU A 14 31.35 -9.06 -2.16
N GLY A 15 31.61 -9.54 -3.38
CA GLY A 15 30.76 -9.28 -4.54
C GLY A 15 29.39 -9.94 -4.42
N SER A 16 29.34 -11.19 -3.94
CA SER A 16 28.08 -11.90 -3.66
C SER A 16 27.26 -11.22 -2.55
N PHE A 17 27.93 -10.74 -1.49
CA PHE A 17 27.28 -9.99 -0.41
C PHE A 17 26.73 -8.65 -0.89
N ALA A 18 27.50 -7.89 -1.66
CA ALA A 18 27.06 -6.62 -2.24
C ALA A 18 25.87 -6.81 -3.19
N SER A 19 25.89 -7.86 -4.01
CA SER A 19 24.77 -8.23 -4.88
C SER A 19 23.50 -8.56 -4.08
N LEU A 20 23.64 -9.38 -3.03
CA LEU A 20 22.53 -9.71 -2.13
C LEU A 20 21.94 -8.47 -1.46
N LEU A 21 22.80 -7.57 -0.97
CA LEU A 21 22.38 -6.32 -0.34
C LEU A 21 21.65 -5.41 -1.34
N GLY A 22 22.12 -5.34 -2.58
CA GLY A 22 21.47 -4.59 -3.65
C GLY A 22 20.08 -5.11 -3.98
N VAL A 23 19.93 -6.43 -4.12
CA VAL A 23 18.62 -7.06 -4.35
C VAL A 23 17.69 -6.84 -3.17
N LEU A 24 18.19 -6.97 -1.94
CA LEU A 24 17.42 -6.70 -0.73
C LEU A 24 16.93 -5.24 -0.70
N ALA A 25 17.79 -4.28 -1.00
CA ALA A 25 17.43 -2.86 -1.04
C ALA A 25 16.32 -2.58 -2.08
N ILE A 26 16.40 -3.20 -3.26
CA ILE A 26 15.35 -3.08 -4.30
C ILE A 26 14.02 -3.62 -3.78
N PHE A 27 14.01 -4.80 -3.15
CA PHE A 27 12.78 -5.39 -2.62
C PHE A 27 12.20 -4.61 -1.45
N LEU A 28 13.04 -4.10 -0.55
CA LEU A 28 12.61 -3.20 0.52
C LEU A 28 11.99 -1.94 -0.08
N TYR A 29 12.68 -1.27 -1.00
CA TYR A 29 12.16 -0.08 -1.65
C TYR A 29 10.81 -0.34 -2.33
N PHE A 30 10.67 -1.45 -3.05
CA PHE A 30 9.42 -1.86 -3.68
C PHE A 30 8.28 -2.03 -2.66
N VAL A 31 8.51 -2.73 -1.54
CA VAL A 31 7.50 -2.87 -0.48
C VAL A 31 7.13 -1.51 0.12
N GLY A 32 8.11 -0.66 0.38
CA GLY A 32 7.90 0.66 0.98
C GLY A 32 7.09 1.57 0.07
N TRP A 33 7.35 1.51 -1.24
CA TRP A 33 6.58 2.21 -2.26
C TRP A 33 5.13 1.74 -2.28
N ILE A 34 4.89 0.43 -2.35
CA ILE A 34 3.53 -0.13 -2.38
C ILE A 34 2.78 0.16 -1.08
N TYR A 35 3.44 0.09 0.07
CA TYR A 35 2.86 0.45 1.36
C TYR A 35 2.36 1.89 1.35
N ARG A 36 3.22 2.85 0.99
CA ARG A 36 2.87 4.27 1.00
C ARG A 36 1.80 4.58 -0.03
N TRP A 37 1.90 3.98 -1.22
CA TRP A 37 0.88 4.10 -2.24
C TRP A 37 -0.50 3.63 -1.74
N ALA A 38 -0.56 2.48 -1.04
CA ALA A 38 -1.80 1.99 -0.46
C ALA A 38 -2.28 2.85 0.73
N TYR A 39 -1.35 3.31 1.56
CA TYR A 39 -1.63 4.12 2.75
C TYR A 39 -2.19 5.50 2.37
N PHE A 40 -1.47 6.28 1.56
CA PHE A 40 -1.92 7.60 1.13
C PHE A 40 -3.04 7.52 0.08
N GLY A 41 -3.06 6.47 -0.73
CA GLY A 41 -4.17 6.20 -1.65
C GLY A 41 -5.50 5.92 -0.94
N PHE A 42 -5.48 5.47 0.32
CA PHE A 42 -6.69 5.43 1.17
C PHE A 42 -7.23 6.85 1.40
N PHE A 43 -6.36 7.80 1.72
CA PHE A 43 -6.69 9.21 1.89
C PHE A 43 -6.78 9.98 0.57
N GLU A 44 -6.76 9.26 -0.56
CA GLU A 44 -6.89 9.83 -1.91
C GLU A 44 -5.81 10.83 -2.29
N ILE A 45 -4.67 10.74 -1.60
CA ILE A 45 -3.47 11.50 -1.96
C ILE A 45 -2.59 10.59 -2.80
N GLU A 46 -2.22 11.08 -3.97
CA GLU A 46 -1.21 10.43 -4.80
C GLU A 46 0.17 10.58 -4.17
N ILE A 47 0.91 9.47 -4.06
CA ILE A 47 2.24 9.48 -3.47
C ILE A 47 3.21 10.39 -4.24
N THR A 48 3.01 10.56 -5.54
CA THR A 48 3.79 11.45 -6.42
C THR A 48 3.56 12.93 -6.13
N ALA A 49 2.43 13.29 -5.50
CA ALA A 49 2.18 14.64 -5.05
C ALA A 49 2.92 14.96 -3.74
N LEU A 50 3.36 13.94 -3.00
CA LEU A 50 4.09 14.07 -1.75
C LEU A 50 5.58 13.83 -1.97
N ASN A 51 6.41 14.85 -1.73
CA ASN A 51 7.85 14.71 -1.80
C ASN A 51 8.35 13.92 -0.56
N PHE A 52 8.62 12.63 -0.70
CA PHE A 52 9.17 11.80 0.37
C PHE A 52 10.68 11.57 0.18
N PRO A 53 11.48 11.68 1.25
CA PRO A 53 12.88 11.30 1.18
C PRO A 53 13.03 9.78 0.94
N PHE A 54 14.07 9.39 0.21
CA PHE A 54 14.28 8.01 -0.23
C PHE A 54 14.40 7.03 0.95
N GLU A 55 15.06 7.44 2.03
CA GLU A 55 15.28 6.68 3.26
C GLU A 55 13.95 6.22 3.88
N SER A 56 12.93 7.05 3.74
CA SER A 56 11.59 6.79 4.25
C SER A 56 10.89 5.60 3.57
N PHE A 57 11.35 5.20 2.38
CA PHE A 57 10.88 4.00 1.68
C PHE A 57 11.61 2.73 2.11
N LEU A 58 12.81 2.84 2.70
CA LEU A 58 13.57 1.69 3.19
C LEU A 58 13.22 1.31 4.62
N LEU A 59 12.77 2.26 5.44
CA LEU A 59 12.38 2.01 6.84
C LEU A 59 11.00 1.38 6.98
N VAL A 60 10.02 1.83 6.19
CA VAL A 60 8.63 1.34 6.24
C VAL A 60 8.51 -0.19 6.07
N PRO A 61 9.22 -0.84 5.13
CA PRO A 61 9.20 -2.30 4.98
C PRO A 61 9.56 -3.06 6.25
N ILE A 62 10.45 -2.50 7.09
CA ILE A 62 10.83 -3.10 8.37
C ILE A 62 9.58 -3.19 9.25
N GLN A 63 8.77 -2.14 9.32
CA GLN A 63 7.49 -2.19 10.04
C GLN A 63 6.47 -3.13 9.38
N VAL A 64 6.44 -3.21 8.05
CA VAL A 64 5.54 -4.11 7.32
C VAL A 64 5.83 -5.59 7.58
N ILE A 65 7.10 -5.93 7.85
CA ILE A 65 7.55 -7.32 8.05
C ILE A 65 7.70 -7.65 9.55
N LEU A 66 8.22 -6.71 10.34
CA LEU A 66 8.66 -6.89 11.73
C LEU A 66 7.89 -6.02 12.74
N GLY A 67 6.81 -5.34 12.34
CA GLY A 67 6.07 -4.42 13.23
C GLY A 67 5.49 -5.11 14.47
N ASP A 68 4.35 -5.77 14.33
CA ASP A 68 3.70 -6.50 15.42
C ASP A 68 3.92 -8.01 15.29
N PHE A 69 3.79 -8.75 16.40
CA PHE A 69 3.87 -10.22 16.39
C PHE A 69 2.93 -10.85 15.35
N TRP A 70 1.70 -10.34 15.23
CA TRP A 70 0.74 -10.84 14.24
C TRP A 70 1.14 -10.52 12.80
N ILE A 71 1.73 -9.34 12.58
CA ILE A 71 2.26 -8.93 11.26
C ILE A 71 3.43 -9.84 10.86
N PHE A 72 4.31 -10.16 11.82
CA PHE A 72 5.41 -11.09 11.61
C PHE A 72 4.92 -12.50 11.26
N VAL A 73 4.00 -13.06 12.03
CA VAL A 73 3.40 -14.38 11.75
C VAL A 73 2.73 -14.41 10.37
N ARG A 74 1.98 -13.36 10.01
CA ARG A 74 1.38 -13.25 8.68
C ARG A 74 2.43 -13.21 7.57
N SER A 75 3.51 -12.45 7.76
CA SER A 75 4.61 -12.37 6.79
C SER A 75 5.30 -13.73 6.62
N LEU A 76 5.48 -14.49 7.71
CA LEU A 76 5.99 -15.86 7.68
C LEU A 76 5.06 -16.81 6.92
N LEU A 77 3.75 -16.73 7.13
CA LEU A 77 2.76 -17.51 6.39
C LEU A 77 2.78 -17.20 4.89
N VAL A 78 2.84 -15.91 4.54
CA VAL A 78 2.95 -15.49 3.13
C VAL A 78 4.23 -16.04 2.51
N LEU A 79 5.36 -16.00 3.22
CA LEU A 79 6.62 -16.58 2.74
C LEU A 79 6.48 -18.09 2.46
N ILE A 80 5.90 -18.86 3.38
CA ILE A 80 5.67 -20.30 3.21
C ILE A 80 4.77 -20.57 1.99
N ILE A 81 3.67 -19.83 1.87
CA ILE A 81 2.73 -19.95 0.75
C ILE A 81 3.43 -19.61 -0.57
N THR A 82 4.23 -18.56 -0.62
CA THR A 82 4.99 -18.16 -1.81
C THR A 82 5.97 -19.27 -2.24
N ILE A 83 6.69 -19.90 -1.31
CA ILE A 83 7.58 -21.03 -1.62
C ILE A 83 6.78 -22.19 -2.23
N LEU A 84 5.60 -22.50 -1.68
CA LEU A 84 4.72 -23.55 -2.21
C LEU A 84 4.21 -23.19 -3.61
N LEU A 85 3.80 -21.94 -3.85
CA LEU A 85 3.31 -21.46 -5.14
C LEU A 85 4.40 -21.45 -6.22
N ILE A 86 5.64 -21.09 -5.85
CA ILE A 86 6.80 -21.17 -6.74
C ILE A 86 7.04 -22.63 -7.14
N LYS A 87 7.15 -23.54 -6.17
CA LYS A 87 7.36 -24.98 -6.44
C LYS A 87 6.24 -25.55 -7.30
N PHE A 88 4.99 -25.22 -6.98
CA PHE A 88 3.82 -25.65 -7.74
C PHE A 88 3.85 -25.11 -9.18
N SER A 89 4.10 -23.82 -9.37
CA SER A 89 4.14 -23.18 -10.69
C SER A 89 5.24 -23.79 -11.57
N LEU A 90 6.43 -23.98 -11.00
CA LEU A 90 7.55 -24.62 -11.71
C LEU A 90 7.26 -26.09 -12.03
N TRP A 91 6.59 -26.81 -11.12
CA TRP A 91 6.15 -28.17 -11.36
C TRP A 91 5.13 -28.23 -12.52
N VAL A 92 4.14 -27.34 -12.54
CA VAL A 92 3.12 -27.25 -13.62
C VAL A 92 3.76 -26.96 -14.99
N ILE A 93 4.81 -26.14 -15.03
CA ILE A 93 5.51 -25.74 -16.26
C ILE A 93 6.50 -26.80 -16.74
N ARG A 94 7.03 -27.63 -15.83
CA ARG A 94 7.90 -28.75 -16.20
C ARG A 94 7.08 -29.78 -16.94
N SER A 95 7.30 -29.92 -18.25
CA SER A 95 6.67 -30.97 -19.04
C SER A 95 6.99 -32.33 -18.40
N PRO A 96 6.01 -33.25 -18.28
CA PRO A 96 6.32 -34.61 -17.89
C PRO A 96 7.32 -35.16 -18.90
N LYS A 97 8.51 -35.56 -18.43
CA LYS A 97 9.50 -36.22 -19.29
C LYS A 97 8.80 -37.43 -19.92
N THR A 98 8.57 -37.37 -21.22
CA THR A 98 8.07 -38.46 -22.07
C THR A 98 9.16 -39.53 -22.26
N GLY A 99 9.71 -40.06 -21.16
CA GLY A 99 10.87 -40.94 -21.22
C GLY A 99 11.14 -41.81 -19.99
N SER A 100 10.19 -41.97 -19.07
CA SER A 100 10.29 -43.02 -18.05
C SER A 100 9.46 -44.23 -18.52
N PRO A 101 10.08 -45.43 -18.65
CA PRO A 101 9.37 -46.65 -19.09
C PRO A 101 8.25 -46.98 -18.10
N PRO A 102 7.20 -47.70 -18.54
CA PRO A 102 6.02 -47.93 -17.74
C PRO A 102 6.37 -48.87 -16.57
N SER A 103 6.70 -48.31 -15.41
CA SER A 103 6.73 -49.08 -14.17
C SER A 103 5.29 -49.46 -13.83
N THR A 104 5.02 -50.75 -13.78
CA THR A 104 3.72 -51.42 -13.66
C THR A 104 2.94 -51.17 -12.35
N LEU A 105 3.41 -50.26 -11.49
CA LEU A 105 2.64 -49.77 -10.34
C LEU A 105 2.01 -48.40 -10.68
N LYS A 106 0.75 -48.44 -11.10
CA LYS A 106 -0.11 -47.24 -11.17
C LYS A 106 -0.44 -46.80 -9.74
N SER A 107 0.43 -45.97 -9.15
CA SER A 107 0.09 -45.31 -7.90
C SER A 107 -1.05 -44.30 -8.13
N PRO A 108 -1.99 -44.12 -7.19
CA PRO A 108 -3.06 -43.11 -7.32
C PRO A 108 -2.52 -41.68 -7.45
N ILE A 109 -1.26 -41.46 -7.06
CA ILE A 109 -0.55 -40.18 -7.18
C ILE A 109 -0.15 -39.91 -8.64
N SER A 110 0.18 -40.93 -9.44
CA SER A 110 0.57 -40.73 -10.84
C SER A 110 -0.62 -40.39 -11.75
N SER A 111 -1.80 -40.96 -11.47
CA SER A 111 -3.04 -40.60 -12.18
C SER A 111 -3.54 -39.20 -11.83
N PHE A 112 -3.42 -38.79 -10.56
CA PHE A 112 -3.78 -37.43 -10.12
C PHE A 112 -2.86 -36.37 -10.73
N THR A 113 -1.55 -36.60 -10.71
CA THR A 113 -0.57 -35.68 -11.33
C THR A 113 -0.80 -35.54 -12.84
N GLN A 114 -1.09 -36.64 -13.55
CA GLN A 114 -1.40 -36.60 -14.98
C GLN A 114 -2.72 -35.83 -15.26
N LYS A 115 -3.73 -35.96 -14.40
CA LYS A 115 -5.02 -35.25 -14.51
C LYS A 115 -4.90 -33.75 -14.22
N VAL A 116 -4.06 -33.37 -13.25
CA VAL A 116 -3.73 -31.96 -12.97
C VAL A 116 -2.92 -31.38 -14.12
N HIS A 117 -1.96 -32.13 -14.69
CA HIS A 117 -1.20 -31.65 -15.84
C HIS A 117 -2.06 -31.51 -17.11
N SER A 118 -3.07 -32.33 -17.34
CA SER A 118 -3.97 -32.22 -18.50
C SER A 118 -5.08 -31.19 -18.32
N PHE A 119 -5.16 -30.53 -17.16
CA PHE A 119 -6.21 -29.58 -16.86
C PHE A 119 -6.08 -28.32 -17.73
N ARG A 120 -7.12 -28.03 -18.52
CA ARG A 120 -7.17 -26.96 -19.53
C ARG A 120 -6.84 -25.57 -18.97
N LEU A 121 -7.10 -25.35 -17.67
CA LEU A 121 -6.85 -24.08 -16.98
C LEU A 121 -5.35 -23.76 -16.82
N PHE A 122 -4.47 -24.77 -16.88
CA PHE A 122 -3.01 -24.57 -16.82
C PHE A 122 -2.35 -24.43 -18.21
N GLN A 123 -3.12 -24.66 -19.29
CA GLN A 123 -2.66 -24.47 -20.66
C GLN A 123 -2.22 -23.01 -20.96
N PRO A 124 -2.95 -21.95 -20.55
CA PRO A 124 -2.49 -20.58 -20.76
C PRO A 124 -1.22 -20.28 -19.96
N LEU A 125 -1.10 -20.78 -18.72
CA LEU A 125 0.09 -20.60 -17.88
C LEU A 125 1.33 -21.21 -18.54
N ARG A 126 1.22 -22.41 -19.12
CA ARG A 126 2.31 -23.05 -19.85
C ARG A 126 2.66 -22.32 -21.14
N SER A 127 1.65 -21.87 -21.88
CA SER A 127 1.85 -21.14 -23.14
C SER A 127 2.58 -19.81 -22.87
N PHE A 128 2.19 -19.09 -21.82
CA PHE A 128 2.87 -17.88 -21.38
C PHE A 128 4.32 -18.18 -20.92
N ALA A 129 4.52 -19.24 -20.14
CA ALA A 129 5.87 -19.62 -19.71
C ALA A 129 6.78 -20.02 -20.88
N GLN A 130 6.22 -20.57 -21.98
CA GLN A 130 6.97 -20.90 -23.19
C GLN A 130 7.51 -19.66 -23.93
N LEU A 131 6.85 -18.50 -23.80
CA LEU A 131 7.32 -17.23 -24.35
C LEU A 131 8.58 -16.70 -23.64
N LEU A 132 8.84 -17.16 -22.41
CA LEU A 132 10.00 -16.74 -21.65
C LEU A 132 11.27 -17.50 -22.10
N PRO A 133 12.41 -16.81 -22.24
CA PRO A 133 13.69 -17.44 -22.56
C PRO A 133 14.00 -18.57 -21.59
N LEU A 134 14.35 -19.76 -22.11
CA LEU A 134 14.70 -20.93 -21.30
C LEU A 134 15.69 -20.67 -20.16
N PRO A 135 16.78 -19.88 -20.33
CA PRO A 135 17.72 -19.66 -19.23
C PRO A 135 17.12 -18.81 -18.08
N LEU A 136 16.23 -17.87 -18.38
CA LEU A 136 15.69 -16.92 -17.40
C LEU A 136 14.31 -17.30 -16.87
N ARG A 137 13.63 -18.28 -17.48
CA ARG A 137 12.25 -18.67 -17.13
C ARG A 137 12.09 -18.97 -15.64
N HIS A 138 13.01 -19.72 -15.07
CA HIS A 138 12.95 -20.09 -13.65
C HIS A 138 13.06 -18.85 -12.76
N GLU A 139 14.06 -18.01 -13.02
CA GLU A 139 14.34 -16.78 -12.26
C GLU A 139 13.18 -15.79 -12.35
N ILE A 140 12.63 -15.58 -13.55
CA ILE A 140 11.49 -14.67 -13.77
C ILE A 140 10.26 -15.14 -12.98
N ILE A 141 9.95 -16.44 -12.98
CA ILE A 141 8.81 -16.98 -12.22
C ILE A 141 9.02 -16.79 -10.71
N VAL A 142 10.23 -17.06 -10.23
CA VAL A 142 10.58 -16.87 -8.81
C VAL A 142 10.43 -15.40 -8.43
N VAL A 143 11.05 -14.48 -9.19
CA VAL A 143 10.98 -13.04 -8.95
C VAL A 143 9.55 -12.52 -9.04
N ALA A 144 8.76 -12.97 -10.02
CA ALA A 144 7.36 -12.56 -10.15
C ALA A 144 6.52 -12.96 -8.93
N TRP A 145 6.69 -14.17 -8.41
CA TRP A 145 6.00 -14.61 -7.20
C TRP A 145 6.46 -13.86 -5.94
N ILE A 146 7.76 -13.58 -5.83
CA ILE A 146 8.31 -12.75 -4.75
C ILE A 146 7.70 -11.35 -4.81
N LEU A 147 7.72 -10.69 -5.97
CA LEU A 147 7.13 -9.36 -6.15
C LEU A 147 5.63 -9.35 -5.87
N ALA A 148 4.88 -10.38 -6.32
CA ALA A 148 3.45 -10.49 -6.02
C ALA A 148 3.18 -10.62 -4.52
N ALA A 149 4.00 -11.40 -3.80
CA ALA A 149 3.89 -11.56 -2.36
C ALA A 149 4.22 -10.26 -1.61
N LEU A 150 5.30 -9.58 -2.00
CA LEU A 150 5.72 -8.29 -1.46
C LEU A 150 4.68 -7.20 -1.73
N PHE A 151 4.11 -7.18 -2.94
CA PHE A 151 3.02 -6.28 -3.30
C PHE A 151 1.80 -6.51 -2.40
N TRP A 152 1.40 -7.77 -2.22
CA TRP A 152 0.27 -8.11 -1.37
C TRP A 152 0.48 -7.68 0.08
N LEU A 153 1.67 -7.96 0.64
CA LEU A 153 2.03 -7.55 2.01
C LEU A 153 2.00 -6.02 2.17
N GLY A 154 2.69 -5.29 1.28
CA GLY A 154 2.73 -3.83 1.32
C GLY A 154 1.34 -3.21 1.19
N ARG A 155 0.55 -3.67 0.22
CA ARG A 155 -0.80 -3.15 -0.05
C ARG A 155 -1.73 -3.39 1.12
N TRP A 156 -1.75 -4.62 1.63
CA TRP A 156 -2.64 -4.98 2.74
C TRP A 156 -2.28 -4.21 3.99
N GLN A 157 -0.99 -4.15 4.35
CA GLN A 157 -0.54 -3.46 5.54
C GLN A 157 -0.77 -1.94 5.44
N GLY A 158 -0.47 -1.33 4.29
CA GLY A 158 -0.72 0.10 4.07
C GLY A 158 -2.20 0.47 4.18
N THR A 159 -3.09 -0.34 3.63
CA THR A 159 -4.55 -0.12 3.72
C THR A 159 -5.06 -0.33 5.15
N ALA A 160 -4.56 -1.37 5.85
CA ALA A 160 -4.96 -1.67 7.22
C ALA A 160 -4.52 -0.56 8.20
N ASP A 161 -3.29 -0.09 8.07
CA ASP A 161 -2.76 1.00 8.89
C ASP A 161 -3.47 2.32 8.60
N ALA A 162 -3.78 2.63 7.33
CA ALA A 162 -4.54 3.82 6.98
C ALA A 162 -5.97 3.79 7.56
N PHE A 163 -6.65 2.63 7.49
CA PHE A 163 -7.96 2.48 8.10
C PHE A 163 -7.91 2.61 9.62
N ARG A 164 -6.92 1.98 10.27
CA ARG A 164 -6.68 2.13 11.71
C ARG A 164 -6.46 3.60 12.08
N ASP A 165 -5.62 4.31 11.33
CA ASP A 165 -5.33 5.72 11.58
C ASP A 165 -6.48 6.66 11.24
N ALA A 166 -7.41 6.23 10.38
CA ALA A 166 -8.59 7.01 10.03
C ALA A 166 -9.70 6.91 11.09
N VAL A 167 -9.83 5.78 11.81
CA VAL A 167 -10.89 5.55 12.81
C VAL A 167 -10.53 6.15 14.17
N ASN A 168 -11.43 6.93 14.77
CA ASN A 168 -11.12 7.72 15.96
C ASN A 168 -10.66 6.88 17.17
N THR A 169 -11.21 5.68 17.37
CA THR A 169 -10.90 4.83 18.53
C THR A 169 -9.56 4.10 18.42
N THR A 170 -9.07 3.87 17.21
CA THR A 170 -7.85 3.08 16.95
C THR A 170 -6.71 3.92 16.39
N SER A 171 -6.96 5.17 16.05
CA SER A 171 -6.00 6.04 15.39
C SER A 171 -4.83 6.44 16.28
N THR A 172 -3.64 6.32 15.70
CA THR A 172 -2.37 6.75 16.31
C THR A 172 -1.95 8.16 15.89
N ARG A 173 -2.73 8.82 15.02
CA ARG A 173 -2.41 10.14 14.47
C ARG A 173 -2.74 11.25 15.47
N PRO A 174 -1.92 12.32 15.55
CA PRO A 174 -2.17 13.39 16.52
C PRO A 174 -3.44 14.16 16.15
N ILE A 175 -4.18 14.54 17.19
CA ILE A 175 -5.34 15.42 17.09
C ILE A 175 -4.83 16.83 16.88
N VAL A 176 -5.41 17.55 15.93
CA VAL A 176 -4.98 18.91 15.58
C VAL A 176 -6.15 19.86 15.58
N THR A 177 -5.84 21.11 15.90
CA THR A 177 -6.76 22.23 15.80
C THR A 177 -6.12 23.26 14.89
N LEU A 178 -6.81 23.59 13.80
CA LEU A 178 -6.36 24.65 12.90
C LEU A 178 -6.75 26.01 13.52
N VAL A 179 -5.76 26.85 13.79
CA VAL A 179 -5.97 28.23 14.23
C VAL A 179 -5.49 29.14 13.10
N SER A 180 -6.40 29.94 12.55
CA SER A 180 -6.11 30.87 11.46
C SER A 180 -6.73 32.24 11.74
N PRO A 181 -6.11 33.36 11.32
CA PRO A 181 -6.71 34.69 11.41
C PRO A 181 -8.07 34.78 10.71
N LYS A 182 -9.02 35.51 11.30
CA LYS A 182 -10.43 35.64 10.84
C LYS A 182 -10.53 36.12 9.38
N ASP A 183 -9.60 36.95 8.95
CA ASP A 183 -9.51 37.56 7.63
C ASP A 183 -8.87 36.66 6.57
N LYS A 184 -8.32 35.50 6.95
CA LYS A 184 -7.51 34.64 6.08
C LYS A 184 -8.00 33.20 5.95
N SER A 185 -9.03 32.79 6.69
CA SER A 185 -9.56 31.42 6.63
C SER A 185 -10.88 31.35 5.85
N ALA A 186 -10.92 30.49 4.82
CA ALA A 186 -12.16 30.12 4.13
C ALA A 186 -12.97 29.03 4.87
N LEU A 187 -12.42 28.44 5.94
CA LEU A 187 -13.02 27.35 6.70
C LEU A 187 -13.23 27.71 8.18
N GLY A 188 -14.33 27.19 8.74
CA GLY A 188 -14.73 27.36 10.13
C GLY A 188 -15.83 28.42 10.31
N LEU A 189 -16.82 28.13 11.15
CA LEU A 189 -17.80 29.12 11.60
C LEU A 189 -17.27 29.79 12.87
N ASN A 190 -17.30 31.12 12.92
CA ASN A 190 -17.06 31.82 14.19
C ASN A 190 -18.15 31.43 15.17
N LEU A 191 -17.76 31.09 16.41
CA LEU A 191 -18.69 30.78 17.51
C LEU A 191 -19.73 31.90 17.77
N GLN A 192 -19.47 33.12 17.29
CA GLN A 192 -20.30 34.31 17.45
C GLN A 192 -21.13 34.67 16.20
N ASP A 193 -20.78 34.17 15.00
CA ASP A 193 -21.43 34.50 13.71
C ASP A 193 -22.23 33.31 13.14
N LEU A 194 -23.03 32.63 13.99
CA LEU A 194 -23.87 31.48 13.58
C LEU A 194 -24.97 31.82 12.56
N THR A 195 -25.15 33.09 12.20
CA THR A 195 -26.27 33.56 11.36
C THR A 195 -25.88 34.08 9.98
N ASN A 196 -24.64 34.49 9.71
CA ASN A 196 -24.24 35.02 8.41
C ASN A 196 -22.73 34.87 8.17
N ALA A 197 -22.32 33.77 7.55
CA ALA A 197 -20.94 33.58 7.14
C ALA A 197 -20.78 34.01 5.67
N ASP A 198 -20.25 35.22 5.46
CA ASP A 198 -20.25 35.83 4.13
C ASP A 198 -19.06 35.36 3.27
N LEU A 199 -19.30 34.40 2.38
CA LEU A 199 -18.35 33.91 1.38
C LEU A 199 -18.26 34.83 0.14
N ASN A 200 -18.93 35.98 0.12
CA ASN A 200 -19.07 36.84 -1.08
C ASN A 200 -17.75 37.29 -1.73
N ASN A 201 -16.64 37.30 -0.99
CA ASN A 201 -15.32 37.69 -1.52
C ASN A 201 -14.42 36.51 -1.93
N SER A 202 -14.90 35.26 -1.84
CA SER A 202 -14.12 34.07 -2.19
C SER A 202 -14.55 33.48 -3.53
N ARG A 203 -13.58 33.25 -4.43
CA ARG A 203 -13.84 32.51 -5.68
C ARG A 203 -13.62 31.02 -5.43
N ILE A 204 -14.70 30.24 -5.47
CA ILE A 204 -14.66 28.79 -5.33
C ILE A 204 -14.61 28.16 -6.73
N ILE A 205 -13.67 27.25 -6.95
CA ILE A 205 -13.57 26.44 -8.17
C ILE A 205 -13.53 24.97 -7.73
N GLY A 206 -14.50 24.15 -8.16
CA GLY A 206 -14.58 22.72 -7.79
C GLY A 206 -15.99 22.25 -7.42
N ASP A 207 -16.09 21.17 -6.64
CA ASP A 207 -17.36 20.63 -6.13
C ASP A 207 -17.92 21.53 -5.00
N VAL A 208 -18.79 22.46 -5.41
CA VAL A 208 -19.42 23.43 -4.52
C VAL A 208 -20.32 22.75 -3.48
N GLU A 209 -20.97 21.62 -3.82
CA GLU A 209 -21.81 20.91 -2.87
C GLU A 209 -20.99 20.26 -1.76
N GLN A 210 -19.85 19.65 -2.11
CA GLN A 210 -18.97 19.04 -1.13
C GLN A 210 -18.36 20.10 -0.20
N PHE A 211 -17.90 21.22 -0.78
CA PHE A 211 -17.43 22.36 -0.01
C PHE A 211 -18.51 22.84 0.96
N ARG A 212 -19.74 23.05 0.45
CA ARG A 212 -20.90 23.47 1.24
C ARG A 212 -21.20 22.47 2.37
N ARG A 213 -21.18 21.16 2.12
CA ARG A 213 -21.41 20.14 3.17
C ARG A 213 -20.36 20.16 4.28
N ILE A 214 -19.10 20.44 3.96
CA ILE A 214 -18.01 20.52 4.95
C ILE A 214 -18.09 21.84 5.71
N TYR A 215 -18.46 22.92 5.01
CA TYR A 215 -18.63 24.26 5.57
C TYR A 215 -19.85 24.37 6.49
N GLU A 216 -21.03 23.96 6.01
CA GLU A 216 -22.33 24.05 6.71
C GLU A 216 -22.44 23.12 7.90
N ARG A 217 -21.74 21.97 7.90
CA ARG A 217 -21.79 21.03 9.04
C ARG A 217 -21.21 21.61 10.33
N GLY A 218 -20.46 22.72 10.25
CA GLY A 218 -19.71 23.24 11.38
C GLY A 218 -18.65 22.21 11.79
N THR A 219 -17.39 22.54 11.62
CA THR A 219 -16.28 21.69 12.09
C THR A 219 -16.25 21.49 13.61
N ASN A 220 -17.18 22.13 14.33
CA ASN A 220 -17.39 22.12 15.76
C ASN A 220 -18.81 21.57 16.00
N ASP A 221 -18.99 20.25 15.92
CA ASP A 221 -20.28 19.59 16.16
C ASP A 221 -20.65 19.64 17.65
N THR A 222 -20.95 20.84 18.13
CA THR A 222 -21.47 21.11 19.47
C THR A 222 -23.00 21.25 19.45
N THR A 223 -23.57 21.51 18.27
CA THR A 223 -24.99 21.87 18.08
C THR A 223 -25.85 20.74 17.53
N THR A 224 -25.29 19.76 16.79
CA THR A 224 -26.07 18.65 16.21
C THR A 224 -25.90 17.33 16.98
N ASN A 225 -24.70 17.03 17.49
CA ASN A 225 -24.46 15.83 18.28
C ASN A 225 -23.35 16.02 19.35
N PRO A 226 -23.67 16.64 20.51
CA PRO A 226 -22.68 16.98 21.55
C PRO A 226 -21.95 15.77 22.17
N LYS A 227 -22.34 14.54 21.83
CA LYS A 227 -21.69 13.30 22.29
C LYS A 227 -20.60 12.78 21.35
N GLN A 228 -20.48 13.30 20.13
CA GLN A 228 -19.48 12.85 19.14
C GLN A 228 -18.91 14.04 18.35
N PRO A 229 -18.05 14.88 18.97
CA PRO A 229 -17.40 15.96 18.23
C PRO A 229 -16.51 15.41 17.11
N ILE A 230 -16.50 16.09 15.96
CA ILE A 230 -15.63 15.75 14.83
C ILE A 230 -14.18 16.01 15.24
N VAL A 231 -13.40 14.94 15.41
CA VAL A 231 -11.98 15.03 15.76
C VAL A 231 -11.15 15.15 14.50
N TRP A 232 -10.45 16.27 14.32
CA TRP A 232 -9.51 16.45 13.21
C TRP A 232 -8.14 15.88 13.56
N ARG A 233 -7.54 15.15 12.61
CA ARG A 233 -6.23 14.51 12.80
C ARG A 233 -5.27 14.89 11.68
N LEU A 234 -3.99 14.98 12.05
CA LEU A 234 -2.91 15.24 11.10
C LEU A 234 -2.58 13.97 10.32
N LEU A 235 -2.64 14.05 9.00
CA LEU A 235 -2.15 12.98 8.12
C LEU A 235 -0.64 13.10 7.94
N ILE A 236 -0.21 14.26 7.43
CA ILE A 236 1.18 14.56 7.12
C ILE A 236 1.36 16.07 6.98
N GLU A 237 2.55 16.54 7.33
CA GLU A 237 3.05 17.87 6.97
C GLU A 237 4.21 17.70 5.98
N ASN A 238 4.16 18.39 4.84
CA ASN A 238 5.19 18.31 3.81
C ASN A 238 5.25 19.61 2.99
N ASN A 239 6.44 20.20 2.82
CA ASN A 239 6.69 21.37 1.97
C ASN A 239 5.67 22.52 2.15
N ASN A 240 5.45 22.98 3.38
CA ASN A 240 4.47 24.02 3.73
C ASN A 240 3.01 23.63 3.44
N TRP A 241 2.72 22.35 3.24
CA TRP A 241 1.36 21.82 3.20
C TRP A 241 1.08 20.97 4.42
N VAL A 242 -0.04 21.24 5.06
CA VAL A 242 -0.56 20.46 6.18
C VAL A 242 -1.81 19.73 5.70
N TYR A 243 -1.77 18.40 5.74
CA TYR A 243 -2.89 17.55 5.35
C TYR A 243 -3.60 17.05 6.61
N VAL A 244 -4.88 17.39 6.76
CA VAL A 244 -5.71 17.00 7.89
C VAL A 244 -6.98 16.31 7.42
N PHE A 245 -7.52 15.41 8.23
CA PHE A 245 -8.76 14.71 7.92
C PHE A 245 -9.65 14.59 9.17
N PRO A 246 -10.98 14.54 9.01
CA PRO A 246 -11.89 14.24 10.11
C PRO A 246 -11.82 12.75 10.40
N ALA A 247 -11.61 12.40 11.67
CA ALA A 247 -11.59 11.02 12.12
C ALA A 247 -12.96 10.36 11.87
N MET A 248 -12.92 9.14 11.36
CA MET A 248 -14.11 8.35 11.09
C MET A 248 -14.71 7.78 12.38
N PRO A 249 -16.04 7.56 12.42
CA PRO A 249 -16.68 6.99 13.59
C PRO A 249 -16.30 5.52 13.80
N PRO A 250 -16.51 4.94 15.00
CA PRO A 250 -16.10 3.58 15.33
C PRO A 250 -16.78 2.48 14.48
N ASP A 251 -17.95 2.78 13.92
CA ASP A 251 -18.75 1.90 13.06
C ASP A 251 -18.48 2.10 11.57
N ALA A 252 -17.44 2.86 11.21
CA ALA A 252 -17.07 3.12 9.83
C ALA A 252 -16.79 1.84 9.05
N LYS A 253 -17.33 1.77 7.83
CA LYS A 253 -17.11 0.63 6.93
C LYS A 253 -15.71 0.70 6.29
N ARG A 254 -15.14 -0.45 5.94
CA ARG A 254 -13.78 -0.54 5.36
C ARG A 254 -13.62 0.11 3.99
N ASP A 255 -14.70 0.45 3.30
CA ASP A 255 -14.75 1.15 2.02
C ASP A 255 -14.95 2.66 2.17
N GLN A 256 -15.36 3.13 3.35
CA GLN A 256 -15.49 4.56 3.63
C GLN A 256 -14.11 5.22 3.71
N ARG A 257 -14.01 6.42 3.15
CA ARG A 257 -12.81 7.27 3.14
C ARG A 257 -13.14 8.64 3.69
N PRO A 258 -12.33 9.21 4.58
CA PRO A 258 -12.52 10.58 5.04
C PRO A 258 -12.05 11.57 3.97
N PRO A 259 -12.72 12.72 3.80
CA PRO A 259 -12.19 13.79 2.97
C PRO A 259 -10.93 14.37 3.60
N VAL A 260 -9.97 14.78 2.78
CA VAL A 260 -8.73 15.42 3.26
C VAL A 260 -8.75 16.91 2.94
N LEU A 261 -8.39 17.72 3.93
CA LEU A 261 -8.08 19.13 3.74
C LEU A 261 -6.57 19.29 3.63
N ALA A 262 -6.10 19.80 2.50
CA ALA A 262 -4.74 20.26 2.33
C ALA A 262 -4.70 21.78 2.53
N ILE A 263 -3.86 22.22 3.45
CA ILE A 263 -3.76 23.60 3.91
C ILE A 263 -2.36 24.09 3.56
N ASN A 264 -2.27 25.05 2.66
CA ASN A 264 -0.99 25.72 2.39
C ASN A 264 -0.72 26.73 3.52
N THR A 265 0.45 26.61 4.15
CA THR A 265 0.95 27.51 5.20
C THR A 265 2.04 28.45 4.68
N GLY A 266 2.39 28.36 3.39
CA GLY A 266 3.32 29.26 2.70
C GLY A 266 2.79 30.70 2.64
N ASP A 267 3.69 31.66 2.83
CA ASP A 267 3.47 33.10 2.71
C ASP A 267 2.35 33.70 3.59
N GLY A 268 1.85 32.94 4.58
CA GLY A 268 0.84 33.40 5.53
C GLY A 268 -0.57 33.56 4.94
N GLN A 269 -0.84 32.95 3.78
CA GLN A 269 -2.19 32.81 3.22
C GLN A 269 -2.65 31.36 3.34
N VAL A 270 -3.80 31.14 4.00
CA VAL A 270 -4.38 29.80 4.15
C VAL A 270 -5.17 29.45 2.89
N GLN A 271 -4.54 28.68 2.00
CA GLN A 271 -5.24 28.08 0.86
C GLN A 271 -5.71 26.68 1.25
N VAL A 272 -6.99 26.41 1.03
CA VAL A 272 -7.62 25.12 1.38
C VAL A 272 -7.98 24.39 0.11
N LEU A 273 -7.49 23.16 -0.01
CA LEU A 273 -7.90 22.20 -1.03
C LEU A 273 -8.58 21.01 -0.37
N ILE A 274 -9.77 20.66 -0.85
CA ILE A 274 -10.53 19.50 -0.37
C ILE A 274 -10.36 18.36 -1.37
N LEU A 275 -9.81 17.25 -0.90
CA LEU A 275 -9.67 16.03 -1.69
C LEU A 275 -10.78 15.06 -1.28
N SER A 276 -11.65 14.71 -2.23
CA SER A 276 -12.55 13.56 -2.11
C SER A 276 -12.81 12.89 -3.47
N ARG A 277 -13.15 11.61 -3.47
CA ARG A 277 -13.59 10.90 -4.67
C ARG A 277 -15.01 11.29 -5.04
N PRO A 278 -15.31 11.35 -6.35
CA PRO A 278 -16.69 11.38 -6.80
C PRO A 278 -17.42 10.14 -6.26
N LYS A 279 -18.64 10.33 -5.74
CA LYS A 279 -19.54 9.22 -5.43
C LYS A 279 -19.79 8.47 -6.73
N MET A 280 -19.10 7.36 -6.95
CA MET A 280 -19.52 6.42 -7.98
C MET A 280 -20.82 5.80 -7.48
N LEU A 281 -21.94 6.16 -8.13
CA LEU A 281 -23.21 5.49 -7.94
C LEU A 281 -23.01 3.99 -8.25
N PRO A 282 -23.63 3.08 -7.47
CA PRO A 282 -23.56 1.65 -7.71
C PRO A 282 -24.15 1.25 -9.07
#